data_AF-A0A1T0B7S8-F1
#
_entry.id   AF-A0A1T0B7S8-F1
#
_cell.length_a   1.000
_cell.length_b   1.000
_cell.length_c   1.000
_cell.angle_alpha   90.00
_cell.angle_beta   90.00
_cell.angle_gamma   90.00
#
_symmetry.space_group_name_H-M   'P 1'
#
loop_
_entity.id
_entity.type
_entity.pdbx_description
1 polymer ?
#
loop_
_entity_poly.entity_id
_entity_poly.type
_entity_poly.pdbx_seq_one_letter_code
_entity_poly.pdbx_strand_id
1 'polypeptide(L)' 'FYRKIREVISYHLALEADEVFDGQVELDESYFGGHRKGKRGRGAAGKMAVFWVLKRQG' A
#
# COMPACT_ATOMS: atom_id res chain seq x y z
N PHE A 1 23.43 13.47 -12.82
CA PHE A 1 24.24 13.50 -11.59
C PHE A 1 23.84 12.39 -10.61
N TYR A 2 22.58 12.28 -10.16
CA TYR A 2 22.17 11.28 -9.14
C TYR A 2 21.72 9.90 -9.65
N ARG A 3 21.90 9.58 -10.94
CA ARG A 3 21.37 8.34 -11.54
C ARG A 3 21.88 7.08 -10.83
N LYS A 4 23.21 6.97 -10.67
CA LYS A 4 23.84 5.83 -9.99
C LYS A 4 23.42 5.70 -8.52
N ILE A 5 23.28 6.82 -7.81
CA ILE A 5 22.85 6.83 -6.40
C ILE A 5 21.41 6.31 -6.29
N ARG A 6 20.51 6.74 -7.19
CA ARG A 6 19.13 6.24 -7.22
C ARG A 6 19.04 4.77 -7.59
N GLU A 7 19.86 4.30 -8.52
CA GLU A 7 19.94 2.88 -8.89
C GLU A 7 20.35 2.00 -7.69
N VAL A 8 21.37 2.42 -6.93
CA VAL A 8 21.84 1.70 -5.74
C VAL A 8 20.78 1.71 -4.63
N ILE A 9 20.14 2.86 -4.36
CA ILE A 9 19.04 2.95 -3.39
C ILE A 9 17.89 2.03 -3.81
N SER A 10 17.49 2.07 -5.08
CA SER A 10 16.43 1.21 -5.60
C SER A 10 16.76 -0.28 -5.48
N TYR A 11 18.03 -0.65 -5.73
CA TYR A 11 18.49 -2.02 -5.59
C TYR A 11 18.39 -2.52 -4.14
N HIS A 12 18.85 -1.71 -3.17
CA HIS A 12 18.76 -2.08 -1.76
C HIS A 12 17.31 -2.09 -1.25
N LEU A 13 16.48 -1.14 -1.67
CA LEU A 13 15.06 -1.14 -1.33
C LEU A 13 14.31 -2.35 -1.90
N ALA A 14 14.69 -2.82 -3.09
CA ALA A 14 14.10 -4.02 -3.68
C ALA A 14 14.47 -5.28 -2.87
N LEU A 15 15.74 -5.42 -2.47
CA LEU A 15 16.17 -6.54 -1.63
C LEU A 15 15.51 -6.53 -0.25
N GLU A 16 15.39 -5.35 0.38
CA GLU A 16 14.69 -5.20 1.67
C GLU A 16 13.20 -5.47 1.53
N ALA A 17 12.57 -5.09 0.41
CA ALA A 17 11.18 -5.43 0.14
C ALA A 17 10.99 -6.95 0.02
N ASP A 18 11.90 -7.65 -0.67
CA ASP A 18 11.85 -9.11 -0.76
C ASP A 18 11.95 -9.74 0.64
N GLU A 19 12.81 -9.24 1.55
CA GLU A 19 12.87 -9.73 2.95
C GLU A 19 11.64 -9.35 3.81
N VAL A 20 11.12 -8.12 3.67
CA VAL A 20 9.98 -7.62 4.45
C VAL A 20 8.68 -8.34 4.05
N PHE A 21 8.57 -8.70 2.78
CA PHE A 21 7.42 -9.41 2.23
C PHE A 21 7.67 -10.92 2.01
N ASP A 22 8.79 -11.47 2.49
CA ASP A 22 9.02 -12.92 2.55
C ASP A 22 8.13 -13.53 3.65
N GLY A 23 6.90 -13.89 3.29
CA GLY A 23 5.92 -14.46 4.21
C GLY A 23 4.48 -14.11 3.87
N GLN A 24 3.55 -14.45 4.77
CA GLN A 24 2.15 -14.07 4.62
C GLN A 24 1.95 -12.61 5.02
N VAL A 25 1.41 -11.83 4.08
CA VAL A 25 1.08 -10.42 4.28
C VAL A 25 -0.42 -10.27 4.23
N GLU A 26 -1.00 -9.63 5.23
CA GLU A 26 -2.42 -9.30 5.24
C GLU A 26 -2.62 -7.90 4.64
N LEU A 27 -3.52 -7.83 3.65
CA LEU A 27 -3.92 -6.59 3.02
C LEU A 27 -5.35 -6.28 3.44
N ASP A 28 -5.52 -5.13 4.10
CA ASP A 28 -6.85 -4.61 4.44
C ASP A 28 -7.20 -3.42 3.55
N GLU A 29 -8.44 -3.42 3.06
CA GLU A 29 -8.98 -2.34 2.22
C GLU A 29 -10.06 -1.58 3.00
N SER A 30 -9.75 -0.34 3.33
CA SER A 30 -10.66 0.58 4.01
C SER A 30 -11.08 1.71 3.07
N TYR A 31 -12.33 2.19 3.17
CA TYR A 31 -12.84 3.29 2.35
C TYR A 31 -13.13 4.52 3.19
N PHE A 32 -12.43 5.62 2.94
CA PHE A 32 -12.64 6.91 3.61
C PHE A 32 -13.42 7.90 2.73
N GLY A 33 -14.16 8.81 3.34
CA GLY A 33 -14.96 9.81 2.63
C GLY A 33 -16.36 9.34 2.25
N GLY A 34 -17.02 10.06 1.34
CA GLY A 34 -18.42 9.84 1.00
C GLY A 34 -19.38 10.40 2.05
N HIS A 35 -19.27 11.70 2.33
CA HIS A 35 -20.05 12.37 3.37
C HIS A 35 -21.46 12.77 2.91
N ARG A 36 -22.26 11.91 2.25
CA ARG A 36 -23.62 12.28 1.79
C ARG A 36 -24.64 11.13 1.71
N LYS A 37 -25.93 11.50 1.79
CA LYS A 37 -27.11 10.63 1.59
C LYS A 37 -27.18 10.20 0.11
N GLY A 38 -27.18 8.89 -0.17
CA GLY A 38 -27.13 8.35 -1.54
C GLY A 38 -26.51 6.94 -1.59
N LYS A 39 -26.11 6.47 -2.79
CA LYS A 39 -25.52 5.12 -3.00
C LYS A 39 -24.39 4.85 -2.01
N ARG A 40 -24.52 3.74 -1.28
CA ARG A 40 -23.55 3.25 -0.28
C ARG A 40 -22.74 2.08 -0.86
N GLY A 41 -21.66 1.73 -0.17
CA GLY A 41 -20.78 0.62 -0.53
C GLY A 41 -19.47 1.06 -1.20
N ARG A 42 -18.79 0.08 -1.81
CA ARG A 42 -17.54 0.24 -2.57
C ARG A 42 -17.82 0.99 -3.89
N GLY A 43 -16.91 1.87 -4.31
CA GLY A 43 -17.06 2.65 -5.54
C GLY A 43 -18.06 3.81 -5.48
N ALA A 44 -18.61 4.14 -4.31
CA ALA A 44 -19.45 5.33 -4.18
C ALA A 44 -18.61 6.61 -4.41
N ALA A 45 -19.19 7.60 -5.11
CA ALA A 45 -18.51 8.83 -5.47
C ALA A 45 -17.97 9.57 -4.23
N GLY A 46 -16.72 10.02 -4.31
CA GLY A 46 -16.04 10.73 -3.21
C GLY A 46 -15.58 9.82 -2.07
N LYS A 47 -15.58 8.49 -2.25
CA LYS A 47 -14.85 7.57 -1.39
C LYS A 47 -13.46 7.29 -1.98
N MET A 48 -12.44 7.35 -1.13
CA MET A 48 -11.08 6.92 -1.45
C MET A 48 -10.81 5.58 -0.77
N ALA A 49 -10.37 4.59 -1.54
CA ALA A 49 -9.83 3.36 -1.00
C ALA A 49 -8.44 3.64 -0.42
N VAL A 50 -8.19 3.10 0.77
CA VAL A 50 -6.92 3.15 1.50
C VAL A 50 -6.57 1.72 1.85
N PHE A 51 -5.36 1.33 1.45
CA PHE A 51 -4.85 -0.01 1.71
C PHE A 51 -3.85 0.04 2.85
N TRP A 52 -3.99 -0.90 3.78
CA TRP A 52 -3.03 -1.14 4.84
C TRP A 52 -2.38 -2.50 4.61
N VAL A 53 -1.07 -2.56 4.84
CA VAL A 53 -0.27 -3.77 4.66
C VAL A 53 0.35 -4.13 5.99
N LEU A 54 0.07 -5.34 6.48
CA LEU A 54 0.59 -5.85 7.76
C LEU A 54 1.37 -7.14 7.53
N LYS A 55 2.65 -7.16 7.92
CA LYS A 55 3.47 -8.39 7.95
C LYS A 55 2.97 -9.28 9.09
N ARG A 56 2.54 -10.51 8.78
CA ARG A 56 2.20 -11.52 9.81
C ARG A 56 3.39 -12.44 10.05
N GLN A 57 3.71 -12.65 11.33
CA GLN A 57 4.87 -13.42 11.82
C GLN A 57 6.21 -12.83 11.34
N GLY A 58 6.90 -12.17 12.26
CA GLY A 58 8.15 -11.45 12.01
C GLY A 58 9.25 -12.34 11.46
#